data_AF-A0AAE4G9K2-F1
#
_entry.id   AF-A0AAE4G9K2-F1
#
_cell.length_a   1.000
_cell.length_b   1.000
_cell.length_c   1.000
_cell.angle_alpha   90.00
_cell.angle_beta   90.00
_cell.angle_gamma   90.00
#
_symmetry.space_group_name_H-M   'P 1'
#
loop_
_entity.id
_entity.type
_entity.pdbx_description
1 polymer ?
#
loop_
_entity_poly.entity_id
_entity_poly.type
_entity_poly.pdbx_seq_one_letter_code
_entity_poly.pdbx_strand_id
1 'polypeptide(L)'
;MNEANILTNDPAIRVLQDARRALEALGVPCVLAPMALPQGMTISLHVGGTVQEATAARVAAVIGGASAHETVAGKKFEAELAEALADDTIAKAAYKPLS
;
A
#
# COMPACT_ATOMS: atom_id res chain seq x y z
N MET A 1 15.47 9.00 21.88
CA MET A 1 15.54 7.58 21.48
C MET A 1 15.41 7.56 19.97
N ASN A 2 16.37 6.97 19.25
CA ASN A 2 16.20 6.72 17.81
C ASN A 2 15.11 5.64 17.69
N GLU A 3 13.89 6.03 17.33
CA GLU A 3 12.86 5.07 16.95
C GLU A 3 13.40 4.24 15.78
N ALA A 4 13.35 2.92 15.89
CA ALA A 4 13.77 2.02 14.83
C ALA A 4 12.83 2.21 13.64
N ASN A 5 13.25 3.02 12.67
CA ASN A 5 12.52 3.23 11.43
C ASN A 5 12.70 2.01 10.53
N ILE A 6 11.63 1.23 10.31
CA ILE A 6 11.67 0.04 9.45
C ILE A 6 12.18 0.34 8.03
N LEU A 7 12.06 1.59 7.56
CA LEU A 7 12.56 2.02 6.26
C LEU A 7 14.09 1.95 6.13
N THR A 8 14.83 1.79 7.23
CA THR A 8 16.29 1.60 7.21
C THR A 8 16.69 0.12 7.30
N ASN A 9 15.73 -0.81 7.38
CA ASN A 9 15.98 -2.24 7.42
C ASN A 9 15.91 -2.84 6.00
N ASP A 10 16.97 -2.64 5.22
CA ASP A 10 17.06 -3.12 3.84
C ASP A 10 16.74 -4.61 3.67
N PRO A 11 17.20 -5.54 4.54
CA PRO A 11 16.83 -6.94 4.44
C PRO A 11 15.32 -7.19 4.51
N ALA A 12 14.61 -6.55 5.45
CA ALA A 12 13.17 -6.72 5.59
C ALA A 12 12.40 -6.15 4.39
N ILE A 13 12.83 -4.97 3.89
CA ILE A 13 12.25 -4.34 2.70
C ILE A 13 12.42 -5.26 1.49
N ARG A 14 13.60 -5.86 1.33
CA ARG A 14 13.89 -6.76 0.21
C ARG A 14 13.00 -8.00 0.23
N VAL A 15 12.79 -8.63 1.39
CA VAL A 15 11.88 -9.76 1.54
C VAL A 15 10.46 -9.40 1.08
N LEU A 16 9.95 -8.24 1.47
CA LEU A 16 8.62 -7.78 1.08
C LEU A 16 8.53 -7.44 -0.42
N GLN A 17 9.58 -6.87 -0.99
CA GLN A 17 9.67 -6.61 -2.43
C GLN A 17 9.70 -7.91 -3.24
N ASP A 18 10.44 -8.91 -2.79
CA ASP A 18 10.53 -10.20 -3.46
C ASP A 18 9.19 -10.95 -3.39
N ALA A 19 8.51 -10.90 -2.24
CA ALA A 19 7.15 -11.42 -2.08
C ALA A 19 6.14 -10.73 -3.02
N ARG A 20 6.21 -9.39 -3.12
CA ARG A 20 5.38 -8.61 -4.06
C ARG A 20 5.58 -9.08 -5.50
N ARG A 21 6.83 -9.19 -5.96
CA ARG A 21 7.16 -9.65 -7.31
C ARG A 21 6.65 -11.07 -7.58
N ALA A 22 6.79 -11.96 -6.61
CA ALA A 22 6.32 -13.33 -6.74
C ALA A 22 4.79 -13.40 -6.90
N LEU A 23 4.04 -12.61 -6.13
CA LEU A 23 2.58 -12.51 -6.27
C LEU A 23 2.17 -11.90 -7.60
N GLU A 24 2.82 -10.80 -8.01
CA GLU A 24 2.57 -10.15 -9.30
C GLU A 24 2.83 -11.09 -10.48
N ALA A 25 3.89 -11.92 -10.41
CA ALA A 25 4.20 -12.92 -11.43
C ALA A 25 3.15 -14.04 -11.52
N LEU A 26 2.41 -14.30 -10.44
CA LEU A 26 1.26 -15.20 -10.41
C LEU A 26 -0.05 -14.53 -10.85
N GLY A 27 0.01 -13.26 -11.27
CA GLY A 27 -1.17 -12.48 -11.62
C GLY A 27 -2.00 -12.03 -10.42
N VAL A 28 -1.43 -12.05 -9.22
CA VAL A 28 -2.11 -11.61 -7.99
C VAL A 28 -1.79 -10.13 -7.73
N PRO A 29 -2.77 -9.22 -7.78
CA PRO A 29 -2.57 -7.82 -7.49
C PRO A 29 -2.15 -7.58 -6.04
N CYS A 30 -1.12 -6.77 -5.84
CA CYS A 30 -0.67 -6.38 -4.52
C CYS A 30 -0.06 -4.98 -4.47
N VAL A 31 -0.09 -4.37 -3.29
CA VAL A 31 0.43 -3.03 -3.01
C VAL A 31 1.31 -3.09 -1.78
N LEU A 32 2.56 -2.67 -1.90
CA LEU A 32 3.49 -2.53 -0.79
C LEU A 32 3.56 -1.06 -0.38
N ALA A 33 3.22 -0.75 0.86
CA ALA A 33 3.17 0.63 1.34
C ALA A 33 3.74 0.78 2.76
N PRO A 34 4.58 1.79 3.01
CA PRO A 34 4.92 2.18 4.37
C PRO A 34 3.71 2.83 5.05
N MET A 35 3.60 2.64 6.36
CA MET A 35 2.57 3.28 7.19
C MET A 35 3.20 3.89 8.44
N ALA A 36 2.74 5.09 8.80
CA ALA A 36 3.06 5.72 10.07
C ALA A 36 1.97 5.40 11.08
N LEU A 37 2.36 4.78 12.20
CA LEU A 37 1.49 4.51 13.35
C LEU A 37 1.96 5.33 14.55
N PRO A 38 1.10 5.57 15.56
CA PRO A 38 1.53 6.25 16.79
C PRO A 38 2.72 5.57 17.50
N GLN A 39 2.91 4.27 17.28
CA GLN A 39 3.99 3.46 17.87
C GLN A 39 5.25 3.39 16.98
N GLY A 40 5.22 3.94 15.77
CA GLY A 40 6.35 3.93 14.84
C GLY A 40 5.97 3.65 13.38
N MET A 41 6.98 3.44 12.55
CA MET A 41 6.82 3.13 11.12
C MET A 41 6.70 1.63 10.88
N THR A 42 5.77 1.24 10.01
CA THR A 42 5.61 -0.14 9.51
C THR A 42 5.63 -0.15 7.98
N ILE A 43 5.76 -1.35 7.39
CA ILE A 43 5.55 -1.58 5.95
C ILE A 43 4.56 -2.74 5.83
N SER A 44 3.52 -2.54 5.04
CA SER A 44 2.45 -3.51 4.82
C SER A 44 2.38 -3.90 3.35
N LEU A 45 2.19 -5.20 3.10
CA LEU A 45 1.88 -5.75 1.80
C LEU A 45 0.39 -6.11 1.76
N HIS A 46 -0.38 -5.39 0.96
CA HIS A 46 -1.81 -5.63 0.74
C HIS A 46 -2.01 -6.46 -0.52
N VAL A 47 -2.86 -7.47 -0.47
CA VAL A 47 -3.12 -8.40 -1.57
C VAL A 47 -4.64 -8.43 -1.80
N GLY A 48 -5.06 -8.37 -3.07
CA GLY A 48 -6.48 -8.38 -3.44
C GLY A 48 -6.74 -9.23 -4.68
N GLY A 49 -8.01 -9.48 -4.99
CA GLY A 49 -8.43 -10.08 -6.26
C GLY A 49 -8.31 -9.09 -7.43
N THR A 50 -8.33 -7.78 -7.13
CA THR A 50 -8.07 -6.69 -8.09
C THR A 50 -7.08 -5.67 -7.52
N VAL A 51 -6.50 -4.84 -8.38
CA VAL A 51 -5.67 -3.68 -7.96
C VAL A 51 -6.49 -2.74 -7.07
N GLN A 52 -7.76 -2.52 -7.42
CA GLN A 52 -8.65 -1.67 -6.63
C GLN A 52 -8.86 -2.21 -5.21
N GLU A 53 -9.03 -3.52 -5.05
CA GLU A 53 -9.17 -4.14 -3.72
C GLU A 53 -7.88 -4.06 -2.90
N ALA A 54 -6.72 -4.30 -3.51
CA ALA A 54 -5.44 -4.17 -2.82
C ALA A 54 -5.17 -2.72 -2.37
N THR A 55 -5.50 -1.74 -3.21
CA THR A 55 -5.38 -0.31 -2.88
C THR A 55 -6.40 0.13 -1.83
N ALA A 56 -7.64 -0.36 -1.90
CA ALA A 56 -8.67 -0.13 -0.89
C ALA A 56 -8.22 -0.65 0.49
N ALA A 57 -7.61 -1.84 0.55
CA ALA A 57 -7.07 -2.38 1.79
C ALA A 57 -5.96 -1.50 2.39
N ARG A 58 -5.08 -0.93 1.56
CA ARG A 58 -4.08 0.06 1.99
C ARG A 58 -4.74 1.31 2.58
N VAL A 59 -5.68 1.91 1.87
CA VAL A 59 -6.35 3.15 2.31
C VAL A 59 -7.15 2.91 3.58
N ALA A 60 -7.83 1.77 3.69
CA ALA A 60 -8.53 1.37 4.90
C ALA A 60 -7.58 1.25 6.10
N ALA A 61 -6.36 0.74 5.90
CA ALA A 61 -5.37 0.66 6.95
C ALA A 61 -4.89 2.04 7.46
N VAL A 62 -4.87 3.05 6.59
CA VAL A 62 -4.53 4.45 6.96
C VAL A 62 -5.67 5.13 7.72
N ILE A 63 -6.91 4.91 7.32
CA ILE A 63 -8.09 5.56 7.91
C ILE A 63 -8.57 4.84 9.18
N GLY A 64 -8.09 3.62 9.42
CA GLY A 64 -8.61 2.71 10.43
C GLY A 64 -9.79 1.95 9.85
N GLY A 65 -9.58 0.71 9.41
CA GLY A 65 -10.54 -0.04 8.58
C GLY A 65 -11.94 -0.18 9.16
N ALA A 66 -12.11 -0.07 10.49
CA ALA A 66 -13.41 -0.04 11.15
C ALA A 66 -14.21 1.24 10.89
N SER A 67 -13.54 2.38 10.70
CA SER A 67 -14.17 3.69 10.46
C SER A 67 -14.42 3.95 8.97
N ALA A 68 -13.87 3.16 8.04
CA ALA A 68 -14.07 3.36 6.60
C ALA A 68 -15.54 3.26 6.15
N HIS A 69 -16.40 2.61 6.95
CA HIS A 69 -17.84 2.48 6.70
C HIS A 69 -18.69 3.60 7.34
N GLU A 70 -18.11 4.49 8.16
CA GLU A 70 -18.82 5.62 8.76
C GLU A 70 -18.97 6.75 7.75
N THR A 71 -20.08 7.49 7.71
CA THR A 71 -20.40 8.45 6.63
C THR A 71 -19.34 9.56 6.40
N VAL A 72 -18.66 10.02 7.45
CA VAL A 72 -17.60 11.05 7.33
C VAL A 72 -16.28 10.44 6.88
N ALA A 73 -15.90 9.31 7.49
CA ALA A 73 -14.67 8.60 7.13
C ALA A 73 -14.78 7.85 5.79
N GLY A 74 -15.99 7.53 5.34
CA GLY A 74 -16.30 6.95 4.04
C GLY A 74 -16.07 7.92 2.88
N LYS A 75 -16.48 9.19 3.01
CA LYS A 75 -16.13 10.23 2.02
C LYS A 75 -14.62 10.46 1.92
N LYS A 76 -13.93 10.44 3.08
CA LYS A 76 -12.47 10.52 3.12
C LYS A 76 -11.85 9.29 2.45
N PHE A 77 -12.37 8.11 2.73
CA PHE A 77 -11.92 6.86 2.12
C PHE A 77 -12.08 6.86 0.60
N GLU A 78 -13.22 7.28 0.07
CA GLU A 78 -13.45 7.38 -1.37
C GLU A 78 -12.46 8.33 -2.05
N ALA A 79 -12.21 9.50 -1.45
CA ALA A 79 -11.25 10.47 -1.98
C ALA A 79 -9.81 9.93 -1.98
N GLU A 80 -9.37 9.36 -0.85
CA GLU A 80 -8.02 8.80 -0.69
C GLU A 80 -7.81 7.56 -1.57
N LEU A 81 -8.85 6.75 -1.78
CA LEU A 81 -8.81 5.62 -2.70
C LEU A 81 -8.69 6.08 -4.16
N ALA A 82 -9.46 7.11 -4.55
CA ALA A 82 -9.37 7.66 -5.90
C ALA A 82 -7.97 8.24 -6.18
N GLU A 83 -7.39 8.98 -5.22
CA GLU A 83 -6.03 9.52 -5.32
C GLU A 83 -4.98 8.40 -5.38
N ALA A 84 -5.06 7.41 -4.49
CA ALA A 84 -4.11 6.30 -4.48
C ALA A 84 -4.15 5.45 -5.77
N LEU A 85 -5.31 5.31 -6.41
CA LEU A 85 -5.44 4.63 -7.70
C LEU A 85 -4.89 5.47 -8.85
N ALA A 86 -5.09 6.78 -8.82
CA ALA A 86 -4.50 7.69 -9.80
C ALA A 86 -2.97 7.66 -9.73
N ASP A 87 -2.41 7.70 -8.52
CA ASP A 87 -0.96 7.63 -8.28
C ASP A 87 -0.36 6.30 -8.75
N ASP A 88 -1.01 5.17 -8.46
CA ASP A 88 -0.56 3.86 -8.93
C ASP A 88 -0.57 3.78 -10.46
N THR A 89 -1.59 4.36 -11.10
CA THR A 89 -1.70 4.42 -12.57
C THR A 89 -0.58 5.28 -13.17
N ILE A 90 -0.28 6.44 -12.57
CA ILE A 90 0.80 7.33 -13.01
C ILE A 90 2.16 6.64 -12.80
N ALA A 91 2.40 6.01 -11.65
CA ALA A 91 3.64 5.30 -11.36
C ALA A 91 3.89 4.15 -12.33
N LYS A 92 2.85 3.37 -12.68
CA LYS A 92 2.92 2.31 -13.70
C LYS A 92 3.17 2.86 -15.11
N ALA A 93 2.57 4.01 -15.46
CA ALA A 93 2.79 4.65 -16.75
C ALA A 93 4.19 5.28 -16.87
N ALA A 94 4.74 5.79 -15.75
CA ALA A 94 6.07 6.37 -15.69
C ALA A 94 7.19 5.30 -15.70
N TYR A 95 6.93 4.10 -15.17
CA TYR A 95 7.80 2.93 -15.31
C TYR A 95 7.67 2.31 -16.71
N LYS A 96 8.27 2.96 -17.71
CA LYS A 96 8.58 2.29 -18.98
C LYS A 96 9.73 1.31 -18.70
N PRO A 97 9.56 -0.01 -18.86
CA PRO A 97 10.70 -0.92 -18.73
C PRO A 97 11.74 -0.49 -19.76
N LEU A 98 12.97 -0.26 -19.30
CA LEU A 98 14.11 -0.09 -20.19
C LEU A 98 14.24 -1.41 -20.97
N SER A 99 13.74 -1.40 -22.21
CA SER A 99 13.93 -2.44 -23.22
C SER A 99 15.38 -2.48 -23.66
#